data_AF-A0A3G3K3H9-F1
#
_entry.id   AF-A0A3G3K3H9-F1
#
_cell.length_a   1.000
_cell.length_b   1.000
_cell.length_c   1.000
_cell.angle_alpha   90.00
_cell.angle_beta   90.00
_cell.angle_gamma   90.00
#
_symmetry.space_group_name_H-M   'P 1'
#
loop_
_entity.id
_entity.type
_entity.pdbx_description
1 polymer ?
#
loop_
_entity_poly.entity_id
_entity_poly.type
_entity_poly.pdbx_seq_one_letter_code
_entity_poly.pdbx_strand_id
1 'polypeptide(L)'
;MAEGIDCATPLNADHARSLAGAGYRFAARYLVPAAYAWKRLTRAEAEAITAAGLQIISVYETSANRAAGGASAGLADGTAAMREARAVGQPEGSAIYFAVDYDAAASDFDEIEAYLKAAASRITGYETGVYGSYSVVEEMARRQACRHFWQTYAWSRGKRSDHANVFQYQNDVRVAGVALDLNHSYGGEGWWNTQDPQLKIEEEVPSMSQEDAVKIIAFLQAAWNAATTKTDKDEFHRLANEVRKAAGMPLE
;
A
#
# COMPACT_ATOMS: atom_id res chain seq x y z
N MET A 1 -22.33 2.84 -6.84
CA MET A 1 -21.95 1.48 -6.42
C MET A 1 -21.17 0.86 -7.56
N ALA A 2 -20.00 0.28 -7.29
CA ALA A 2 -19.20 -0.45 -8.26
C ALA A 2 -19.01 -1.90 -7.79
N GLU A 3 -19.03 -2.85 -8.73
CA GLU A 3 -18.67 -4.25 -8.47
C GLU A 3 -17.15 -4.41 -8.48
N GLY A 4 -16.64 -5.22 -7.57
CA GLY A 4 -15.24 -5.61 -7.57
C GLY A 4 -15.03 -6.93 -6.87
N ILE A 5 -13.75 -7.31 -6.82
CA ILE A 5 -13.34 -8.59 -6.29
C ILE A 5 -12.25 -8.40 -5.25
N ASP A 6 -12.07 -9.39 -4.41
CA ASP A 6 -10.81 -9.65 -3.75
C ASP A 6 -10.42 -11.10 -4.00
N CYS A 7 -9.13 -11.40 -4.03
CA CYS A 7 -8.66 -12.76 -4.25
C CYS A 7 -7.27 -12.93 -3.68
N ALA A 8 -6.95 -14.12 -3.20
CA ALA A 8 -5.56 -14.45 -2.85
C ALA A 8 -4.70 -14.61 -4.11
N THR A 9 -5.20 -15.35 -5.10
CA THR A 9 -4.46 -15.70 -6.33
C THR A 9 -3.91 -14.47 -7.06
N PRO A 10 -2.60 -14.42 -7.38
CA PRO A 10 -2.03 -13.36 -8.20
C PRO A 10 -2.65 -13.30 -9.60
N LEU A 11 -3.00 -12.10 -10.01
CA LEU A 11 -3.61 -11.82 -11.29
C LEU A 11 -2.53 -11.56 -12.34
N ASN A 12 -2.67 -12.17 -13.52
CA ASN A 12 -1.92 -11.81 -14.70
C ASN A 12 -2.79 -10.93 -15.62
N ALA A 13 -2.24 -10.50 -16.76
CA ALA A 13 -2.94 -9.64 -17.69
C ALA A 13 -4.22 -10.27 -18.29
N ASP A 14 -4.25 -11.59 -18.48
CA ASP A 14 -5.45 -12.30 -18.97
C ASP A 14 -6.55 -12.35 -17.92
N HIS A 15 -6.20 -12.63 -16.66
CA HIS A 15 -7.13 -12.56 -15.54
C HIS A 15 -7.72 -11.15 -15.43
N ALA A 16 -6.87 -10.11 -15.40
CA ALA A 16 -7.31 -8.73 -15.26
C ALA A 16 -8.27 -8.29 -16.38
N ARG A 17 -7.95 -8.58 -17.64
CA ARG A 17 -8.83 -8.30 -18.78
C ARG A 17 -10.16 -9.05 -18.69
N SER A 18 -10.12 -10.32 -18.29
CA SER A 18 -11.33 -11.14 -18.16
C SER A 18 -12.25 -10.63 -17.06
N LEU A 19 -11.69 -10.22 -15.92
CA LEU A 19 -12.43 -9.62 -14.82
C LEU A 19 -13.04 -8.27 -15.21
N ALA A 20 -12.29 -7.40 -15.89
CA ALA A 20 -12.82 -6.14 -16.40
C ALA A 20 -13.95 -6.35 -17.41
N GLY A 21 -13.78 -7.30 -18.35
CA GLY A 21 -14.79 -7.69 -19.33
C GLY A 21 -16.04 -8.32 -18.69
N ALA A 22 -15.91 -8.96 -17.52
CA ALA A 22 -17.02 -9.48 -16.73
C ALA A 22 -17.79 -8.39 -15.94
N GLY A 23 -17.33 -7.14 -15.98
CA GLY A 23 -18.04 -6.01 -15.38
C GLY A 23 -17.47 -5.51 -14.05
N TYR A 24 -16.42 -6.15 -13.52
CA TYR A 24 -15.73 -5.66 -12.32
C TYR A 24 -14.98 -4.35 -12.60
N ARG A 25 -14.78 -3.55 -11.55
CA ARG A 25 -14.16 -2.22 -11.61
C ARG A 25 -12.98 -2.06 -10.67
N PHE A 26 -12.83 -2.94 -9.69
CA PHE A 26 -11.68 -2.96 -8.80
C PHE A 26 -11.30 -4.37 -8.36
N ALA A 27 -10.06 -4.52 -7.93
CA ALA A 27 -9.52 -5.73 -7.30
C ALA A 27 -8.80 -5.36 -6.00
N ALA A 28 -9.21 -5.94 -4.87
CA ALA A 28 -8.46 -5.82 -3.62
C ALA A 28 -7.35 -6.88 -3.57
N ARG A 29 -6.12 -6.46 -3.28
CA ARG A 29 -4.91 -7.29 -3.39
C ARG A 29 -3.96 -7.09 -2.21
N TYR A 30 -3.18 -8.13 -1.90
CA TYR A 30 -2.46 -8.23 -0.62
C TYR A 30 -1.06 -7.60 -0.63
N LEU A 31 -0.83 -6.62 0.24
CA LEU A 31 0.48 -6.01 0.51
C LEU A 31 1.30 -6.79 1.55
N VAL A 32 1.54 -8.07 1.30
CA VAL A 32 2.21 -8.95 2.27
C VAL A 32 3.67 -9.22 1.90
N PRO A 33 4.54 -9.58 2.88
CA PRO A 33 5.94 -9.88 2.60
C PRO A 33 6.14 -11.03 1.59
N ALA A 34 7.31 -11.08 0.96
CA ALA A 34 7.66 -12.08 -0.06
C ALA A 34 7.48 -13.56 0.37
N ALA A 35 7.53 -13.86 1.67
CA ALA A 35 7.21 -15.19 2.21
C ALA A 35 5.77 -15.66 1.88
N TYR A 36 4.88 -14.72 1.54
CA TYR A 36 3.48 -14.95 1.14
C TYR A 36 3.29 -14.73 -0.37
N ALA A 37 4.30 -15.09 -1.18
CA ALA A 37 4.30 -14.90 -2.64
C ALA A 37 3.03 -15.42 -3.35
N TRP A 38 2.39 -16.46 -2.78
CA TRP A 38 1.15 -17.03 -3.30
C TRP A 38 -0.06 -16.10 -3.22
N LYS A 39 0.01 -14.98 -2.48
CA LYS A 39 -1.03 -13.95 -2.47
C LYS A 39 -0.57 -12.51 -2.65
N ARG A 40 0.73 -12.27 -2.50
CA ARG A 40 1.37 -10.95 -2.59
C ARG A 40 1.12 -10.24 -3.92
N LEU A 41 0.67 -8.99 -3.85
CA LEU A 41 0.63 -8.07 -4.98
C LEU A 41 2.04 -7.71 -5.44
N THR A 42 2.26 -7.70 -6.74
CA THR A 42 3.51 -7.22 -7.35
C THR A 42 3.27 -5.97 -8.20
N ARG A 43 4.34 -5.21 -8.48
CA ARG A 43 4.28 -4.06 -9.39
C ARG A 43 3.73 -4.44 -10.77
N ALA A 44 4.23 -5.53 -11.35
CA ALA A 44 3.78 -6.01 -12.67
C ALA A 44 2.29 -6.42 -12.65
N GLU A 45 1.82 -7.01 -11.56
CA GLU A 45 0.40 -7.30 -11.37
C GLU A 45 -0.44 -6.02 -11.25
N ALA A 46 0.00 -5.04 -10.46
CA ALA A 46 -0.69 -3.75 -10.31
C ALA A 46 -0.81 -3.01 -11.65
N GLU A 47 0.25 -3.03 -12.47
CA GLU A 47 0.23 -2.48 -13.83
C GLU A 47 -0.73 -3.25 -14.74
N ALA A 48 -0.78 -4.58 -14.65
CA ALA A 48 -1.70 -5.39 -15.43
C ALA A 48 -3.17 -5.15 -15.05
N ILE A 49 -3.47 -5.00 -13.76
CA ILE A 49 -4.81 -4.64 -13.24
C ILE A 49 -5.20 -3.25 -13.75
N THR A 50 -4.29 -2.28 -13.61
CA THR A 50 -4.52 -0.90 -14.07
C THR A 50 -4.73 -0.84 -15.58
N ALA A 51 -3.90 -1.54 -16.37
CA ALA A 51 -4.01 -1.57 -17.83
C ALA A 51 -5.32 -2.21 -18.33
N ALA A 52 -5.97 -3.05 -17.52
CA ALA A 52 -7.30 -3.57 -17.78
C ALA A 52 -8.44 -2.60 -17.42
N GLY A 53 -8.10 -1.42 -16.88
CA GLY A 53 -9.06 -0.38 -16.47
C GLY A 53 -9.64 -0.61 -15.07
N LEU A 54 -9.02 -1.45 -14.24
CA LEU A 54 -9.45 -1.71 -12.87
C LEU A 54 -8.70 -0.83 -11.87
N GLN A 55 -9.38 -0.42 -10.80
CA GLN A 55 -8.76 0.14 -9.60
C GLN A 55 -8.24 -0.97 -8.68
N ILE A 56 -7.37 -0.60 -7.74
CA ILE A 56 -6.76 -1.50 -6.76
C ILE A 56 -7.12 -1.01 -5.36
N ILE A 57 -7.53 -1.94 -4.50
CA ILE A 57 -7.62 -1.71 -3.05
C ILE A 57 -6.49 -2.50 -2.39
N SER A 58 -5.72 -1.86 -1.52
CA SER A 58 -4.62 -2.51 -0.81
C SER A 58 -5.08 -3.07 0.52
N VAL A 59 -4.81 -4.35 0.77
CA VAL A 59 -5.09 -5.00 2.07
C VAL A 59 -3.84 -5.68 2.62
N TYR A 60 -3.61 -5.57 3.93
CA TYR A 60 -2.56 -6.28 4.64
C TYR A 60 -3.18 -7.37 5.52
N GLU A 61 -2.76 -8.61 5.30
CA GLU A 61 -3.14 -9.75 6.11
C GLU A 61 -2.12 -10.88 5.96
N THR A 62 -1.34 -11.18 6.99
CA THR A 62 -0.44 -12.35 7.01
C THR A 62 -1.12 -13.57 7.63
N SER A 63 -1.85 -13.36 8.73
CA SER A 63 -2.74 -14.32 9.36
C SER A 63 -4.01 -13.63 9.87
N ALA A 64 -5.08 -14.40 10.01
CA ALA A 64 -6.42 -13.89 10.32
C ALA A 64 -6.50 -13.04 11.60
N ASN A 65 -5.79 -13.43 12.65
CA ASN A 65 -5.91 -12.84 14.00
C ASN A 65 -4.78 -11.87 14.37
N ARG A 66 -4.05 -11.31 13.41
CA ARG A 66 -2.93 -10.37 13.69
C ARG A 66 -3.35 -9.20 14.57
N ALA A 67 -4.57 -8.68 14.38
CA ALA A 67 -5.10 -7.55 15.13
C ALA A 67 -5.23 -7.82 16.65
N ALA A 68 -5.41 -9.08 17.07
CA ALA A 68 -5.42 -9.45 18.48
C ALA A 68 -4.06 -9.29 19.17
N GLY A 69 -2.97 -9.15 18.40
CA GLY A 69 -1.63 -8.85 18.92
C GLY A 69 -1.38 -7.37 19.21
N GLY A 70 -2.41 -6.52 19.06
CA GLY A 70 -2.37 -5.15 19.55
C GLY A 70 -1.34 -4.26 18.87
N ALA A 71 -0.90 -3.24 19.61
CA ALA A 71 0.06 -2.26 19.11
C ALA A 71 1.37 -2.89 18.61
N SER A 72 1.87 -3.95 19.26
CA SER A 72 3.12 -4.61 18.84
C SER A 72 2.99 -5.25 17.46
N ALA A 73 1.89 -5.97 17.22
CA ALA A 73 1.59 -6.53 15.91
C ALA A 73 1.34 -5.43 14.87
N GLY A 74 0.63 -4.36 15.23
CA GLY A 74 0.35 -3.23 14.35
C GLY A 74 1.61 -2.50 13.89
N LEU A 75 2.58 -2.29 14.79
CA LEU A 75 3.87 -1.70 14.44
C LEU A 75 4.63 -2.55 13.40
N ALA A 76 4.67 -3.86 13.61
CA ALA A 76 5.36 -4.78 12.70
C ALA A 76 4.66 -4.83 11.32
N ASP A 77 3.34 -4.95 11.32
CA ASP A 77 2.54 -5.06 10.11
C ASP A 77 2.48 -3.76 9.32
N GLY A 78 2.30 -2.62 9.98
CA GLY A 78 2.37 -1.32 9.32
C GLY A 78 3.73 -1.06 8.68
N THR A 79 4.83 -1.47 9.35
CA THR A 79 6.19 -1.36 8.77
C THR A 79 6.35 -2.24 7.54
N ALA A 80 5.80 -3.46 7.57
CA ALA A 80 5.81 -4.35 6.42
C ALA A 80 4.94 -3.81 5.27
N ALA A 81 3.70 -3.41 5.56
CA ALA A 81 2.78 -2.83 4.60
C ALA A 81 3.38 -1.60 3.90
N MET A 82 4.04 -0.70 4.64
CA MET A 82 4.72 0.47 4.08
C MET A 82 5.79 0.08 3.05
N ARG A 83 6.60 -0.95 3.35
CA ARG A 83 7.62 -1.45 2.42
C ARG A 83 6.99 -2.03 1.16
N GLU A 84 5.92 -2.81 1.31
CA GLU A 84 5.24 -3.43 0.16
C GLU A 84 4.51 -2.38 -0.69
N ALA A 85 3.84 -1.39 -0.08
CA ALA A 85 3.19 -0.27 -0.78
C ALA A 85 4.19 0.49 -1.66
N ARG A 86 5.36 0.84 -1.10
CA ARG A 86 6.45 1.47 -1.84
C ARG A 86 6.96 0.58 -2.98
N ALA A 87 7.13 -0.72 -2.73
CA ALA A 87 7.65 -1.66 -3.72
C ALA A 87 6.72 -1.83 -4.92
N VAL A 88 5.40 -1.76 -4.72
CA VAL A 88 4.42 -1.84 -5.82
C VAL A 88 4.13 -0.47 -6.44
N GLY A 89 4.69 0.62 -5.90
CA GLY A 89 4.46 1.98 -6.37
C GLY A 89 3.03 2.46 -6.10
N GLN A 90 2.44 2.06 -4.98
CA GLN A 90 1.14 2.57 -4.55
C GLN A 90 1.27 4.09 -4.32
N PRO A 91 0.38 4.92 -4.91
CA PRO A 91 0.40 6.37 -4.70
C PRO A 91 0.10 6.76 -3.25
N GLU A 92 0.81 7.78 -2.74
CA GLU A 92 0.42 8.43 -1.49
C GLU A 92 -0.99 9.06 -1.61
N GLY A 93 -1.67 9.22 -0.48
CA GLY A 93 -3.08 9.62 -0.40
C GLY A 93 -4.07 8.46 -0.57
N SER A 94 -3.62 7.28 -0.98
CA SER A 94 -4.46 6.07 -1.04
C SER A 94 -4.50 5.31 0.30
N ALA A 95 -5.42 4.34 0.41
CA ALA A 95 -5.64 3.60 1.64
C ALA A 95 -4.92 2.24 1.69
N ILE A 96 -4.61 1.79 2.91
CA ILE A 96 -4.21 0.42 3.23
C ILE A 96 -5.14 -0.12 4.31
N TYR A 97 -5.88 -1.18 3.98
CA TYR A 97 -6.76 -1.87 4.90
C TYR A 97 -5.99 -2.91 5.69
N PHE A 98 -6.19 -2.99 7.00
CA PHE A 98 -5.68 -4.09 7.80
C PHE A 98 -6.82 -5.01 8.23
N ALA A 99 -6.62 -6.31 8.05
CA ALA A 99 -7.67 -7.30 8.24
C ALA A 99 -7.83 -7.73 9.71
N VAL A 100 -9.08 -7.74 10.16
CA VAL A 100 -9.59 -8.44 11.34
C VAL A 100 -10.45 -9.61 10.82
N ASP A 101 -9.79 -10.68 10.38
CA ASP A 101 -10.43 -11.80 9.66
C ASP A 101 -10.89 -12.91 10.61
N TYR A 102 -11.62 -12.54 11.65
CA TYR A 102 -12.20 -13.48 12.62
C TYR A 102 -13.46 -12.90 13.26
N ASP A 103 -14.22 -13.77 13.96
CA ASP A 103 -15.41 -13.37 14.73
C ASP A 103 -15.01 -12.63 16.01
N ALA A 104 -14.54 -11.39 15.86
CA ALA A 104 -14.03 -10.57 16.96
C ALA A 104 -15.13 -10.25 17.99
N ALA A 105 -14.83 -10.53 19.26
CA ALA A 105 -15.69 -10.20 20.38
C ALA A 105 -15.45 -8.77 20.85
N ALA A 106 -16.38 -8.22 21.64
CA ALA A 106 -16.23 -6.87 22.18
C ALA A 106 -14.97 -6.68 23.04
N SER A 107 -14.45 -7.76 23.65
CA SER A 107 -13.18 -7.77 24.38
C SER A 107 -11.96 -7.50 23.52
N ASP A 108 -12.05 -7.69 22.21
CA ASP A 108 -10.92 -7.55 21.29
C ASP A 108 -10.75 -6.12 20.78
N PHE A 109 -11.76 -5.26 20.96
CA PHE A 109 -11.81 -3.94 20.32
C PHE A 109 -10.71 -2.98 20.78
N ASP A 110 -10.27 -3.07 22.03
CA ASP A 110 -9.17 -2.25 22.52
C ASP A 110 -7.84 -2.63 21.85
N GLU A 111 -7.60 -3.94 21.63
CA GLU A 111 -6.39 -4.40 20.94
C GLU A 111 -6.47 -4.14 19.43
N ILE A 112 -7.65 -4.29 18.82
CA ILE A 112 -7.85 -3.93 17.41
C ILE A 112 -7.59 -2.43 17.19
N GLU A 113 -8.09 -1.56 18.07
CA GLU A 113 -7.82 -0.12 17.99
C GLU A 113 -6.32 0.18 18.17
N ALA A 114 -5.68 -0.45 19.16
CA ALA A 114 -4.25 -0.30 19.40
C ALA A 114 -3.42 -0.76 18.20
N TYR A 115 -3.80 -1.88 17.58
CA TYR A 115 -3.21 -2.41 16.36
C TYR A 115 -3.34 -1.41 15.20
N LEU A 116 -4.55 -0.91 14.92
CA LEU A 116 -4.81 0.03 13.82
C LEU A 116 -4.05 1.34 13.99
N LYS A 117 -4.04 1.91 15.20
CA LYS A 117 -3.28 3.15 15.50
C LYS A 117 -1.78 2.93 15.34
N ALA A 118 -1.26 1.80 15.81
CA ALA A 118 0.14 1.45 15.65
C ALA A 118 0.53 1.25 14.18
N ALA A 119 -0.31 0.57 13.39
CA ALA A 119 -0.10 0.39 11.97
C ALA A 119 -0.13 1.72 11.21
N ALA A 120 -1.12 2.57 11.52
CA ALA A 120 -1.24 3.93 10.98
C ALA A 120 0.03 4.76 11.18
N SER A 121 0.68 4.65 12.35
CA SER A 121 1.93 5.36 12.64
C SER A 121 3.12 4.97 11.74
N ARG A 122 3.00 3.89 10.97
CA ARG A 122 4.07 3.34 10.12
C ARG A 122 3.83 3.50 8.63
N ILE A 123 2.59 3.81 8.22
CA ILE A 123 2.20 4.00 6.82
C ILE A 123 2.04 5.48 6.47
N THR A 124 2.99 6.33 6.89
CA THR A 124 2.98 7.77 6.58
C THR A 124 2.80 8.00 5.08
N GLY A 125 1.88 8.90 4.71
CA GLY A 125 1.51 9.15 3.31
C GLY A 125 0.32 8.31 2.83
N TYR A 126 -0.14 7.33 3.62
CA TYR A 126 -1.32 6.52 3.31
C TYR A 126 -2.39 6.67 4.39
N GLU A 127 -3.64 6.44 4.01
CA GLU A 127 -4.77 6.40 4.94
C GLU A 127 -4.99 4.98 5.48
N THR A 128 -5.32 4.85 6.77
CA THR A 128 -5.59 3.54 7.37
C THR A 128 -7.05 3.16 7.19
N GLY A 129 -7.28 1.90 6.77
CA GLY A 129 -8.59 1.26 6.77
C GLY A 129 -8.62 -0.03 7.60
N VAL A 130 -9.83 -0.51 7.89
CA VAL A 130 -10.05 -1.81 8.53
C VAL A 130 -10.94 -2.69 7.66
N TYR A 131 -10.54 -3.95 7.47
CA TYR A 131 -11.43 -5.01 7.01
C TYR A 131 -11.93 -5.79 8.22
N GLY A 132 -13.23 -6.05 8.33
CA GLY A 132 -13.77 -6.85 9.43
C GLY A 132 -15.29 -6.98 9.42
N SER A 133 -15.83 -7.62 10.46
CA SER A 133 -17.27 -7.78 10.64
C SER A 133 -17.97 -6.44 10.89
N TYR A 134 -19.30 -6.44 10.81
CA TYR A 134 -20.16 -5.29 11.13
C TYR A 134 -19.79 -4.68 12.49
N SER A 135 -19.58 -5.48 13.54
CA SER A 135 -19.27 -4.97 14.86
C SER A 135 -17.90 -4.30 14.94
N VAL A 136 -16.91 -4.81 14.19
CA VAL A 136 -15.59 -4.18 14.08
C VAL A 136 -15.70 -2.83 13.36
N VAL A 137 -16.41 -2.78 12.23
CA VAL A 137 -16.61 -1.56 11.46
C VAL A 137 -17.30 -0.48 12.29
N GLU A 138 -18.43 -0.80 12.92
CA GLU A 138 -19.18 0.15 13.75
C GLU A 138 -18.33 0.67 14.92
N GLU A 139 -17.62 -0.21 15.61
CA GLU A 139 -16.84 0.20 16.78
C GLU A 139 -15.62 1.05 16.36
N MET A 140 -14.89 0.65 15.33
CA MET A 140 -13.72 1.42 14.86
C MET A 140 -14.14 2.77 14.26
N ALA A 141 -15.31 2.86 13.63
CA ALA A 141 -15.90 4.12 13.20
C ALA A 141 -16.28 5.00 14.40
N ARG A 142 -16.98 4.45 15.40
CA ARG A 142 -17.37 5.16 16.63
C ARG A 142 -16.16 5.72 17.38
N ARG A 143 -15.05 4.96 17.42
CA ARG A 143 -13.80 5.36 18.07
C ARG A 143 -12.90 6.25 17.20
N GLN A 144 -13.25 6.43 15.92
CA GLN A 144 -12.44 7.14 14.92
C GLN A 144 -11.02 6.54 14.82
N ALA A 145 -10.91 5.22 14.89
CA ALA A 145 -9.62 4.51 14.88
C ALA A 145 -8.95 4.51 13.49
N CYS A 146 -9.75 4.63 12.43
CA CYS A 146 -9.32 4.65 11.03
C CYS A 146 -10.33 5.43 10.17
N ARG A 147 -10.03 5.61 8.88
CA ARG A 147 -10.84 6.41 7.95
C ARG A 147 -11.69 5.58 7.00
N HIS A 148 -11.21 4.38 6.65
CA HIS A 148 -11.87 3.54 5.65
C HIS A 148 -12.36 2.23 6.26
N PHE A 149 -13.50 1.75 5.79
CA PHE A 149 -14.18 0.58 6.33
C PHE A 149 -14.58 -0.38 5.23
N TRP A 150 -14.06 -1.60 5.32
CA TRP A 150 -14.43 -2.71 4.46
C TRP A 150 -15.11 -3.78 5.31
N GLN A 151 -16.42 -3.89 5.16
CA GLN A 151 -17.20 -4.85 5.93
C GLN A 151 -17.26 -6.20 5.21
N THR A 152 -17.04 -7.31 5.90
CA THR A 152 -17.43 -8.64 5.41
C THR A 152 -18.83 -9.04 5.86
N TYR A 153 -19.59 -9.75 5.02
CA TYR A 153 -20.83 -10.40 5.46
C TYR A 153 -20.56 -11.50 6.49
N ALA A 154 -19.38 -12.10 6.46
CA ALA A 154 -18.94 -13.07 7.45
C ALA A 154 -18.97 -12.43 8.84
N TRP A 155 -19.43 -13.20 9.81
CA TRP A 155 -19.58 -12.79 11.22
C TRP A 155 -20.53 -11.61 11.48
N SER A 156 -21.02 -10.91 10.45
CA SER A 156 -21.88 -9.73 10.57
C SER A 156 -23.34 -10.02 10.92
N ARG A 157 -23.73 -11.30 11.04
CA ARG A 157 -25.08 -11.73 11.43
C ARG A 157 -26.20 -11.08 10.59
N GLY A 158 -25.95 -10.89 9.29
CA GLY A 158 -26.88 -10.27 8.35
C GLY A 158 -27.01 -8.74 8.45
N LYS A 159 -26.22 -8.09 9.31
CA LYS A 159 -26.20 -6.63 9.43
C LYS A 159 -25.27 -5.98 8.41
N ARG A 160 -25.55 -4.71 8.11
CA ARG A 160 -24.75 -3.88 7.22
C ARG A 160 -24.59 -2.49 7.82
N SER A 161 -23.36 -1.99 7.81
CA SER A 161 -22.98 -0.69 8.34
C SER A 161 -23.10 0.37 7.26
N ASP A 162 -23.58 1.56 7.64
CA ASP A 162 -23.58 2.75 6.79
C ASP A 162 -22.19 3.41 6.71
N HIS A 163 -21.25 3.01 7.59
CA HIS A 163 -19.86 3.44 7.51
C HIS A 163 -19.05 2.69 6.45
N ALA A 164 -19.54 1.55 5.94
CA ALA A 164 -18.81 0.71 5.01
C ALA A 164 -18.60 1.40 3.65
N ASN A 165 -17.34 1.66 3.28
CA ASN A 165 -16.95 2.07 1.93
C ASN A 165 -16.96 0.87 0.98
N VAL A 166 -16.65 -0.32 1.49
CA VAL A 166 -16.63 -1.59 0.75
C VAL A 166 -17.39 -2.65 1.53
N PHE A 167 -18.13 -3.52 0.83
CA PHE A 167 -18.83 -4.65 1.44
C PHE A 167 -18.56 -5.95 0.65
N GLN A 168 -17.88 -6.90 1.28
CA GLN A 168 -17.75 -8.27 0.79
C GLN A 168 -19.05 -9.01 1.06
N TYR A 169 -19.75 -9.43 0.02
CA TYR A 169 -21.11 -9.98 0.12
C TYR A 169 -21.22 -11.47 -0.21
N GLN A 170 -20.18 -12.05 -0.82
CA GLN A 170 -20.17 -13.45 -1.21
C GLN A 170 -18.73 -13.95 -1.41
N ASN A 171 -18.43 -15.13 -0.90
CA ASN A 171 -17.10 -15.75 -1.06
C ASN A 171 -17.11 -16.94 -2.03
N ASP A 172 -15.93 -17.42 -2.38
CA ASP A 172 -15.68 -18.66 -3.13
C ASP A 172 -16.34 -18.70 -4.52
N VAL A 173 -16.38 -17.56 -5.21
CA VAL A 173 -16.85 -17.45 -6.60
C VAL A 173 -15.70 -17.73 -7.55
N ARG A 174 -15.99 -18.35 -8.71
CA ARG A 174 -14.99 -18.61 -9.75
C ARG A 174 -15.31 -17.84 -11.02
N VAL A 175 -14.45 -16.89 -11.39
CA VAL A 175 -14.53 -16.15 -12.65
C VAL A 175 -13.18 -16.25 -13.36
N ALA A 176 -13.20 -16.51 -14.67
CA ALA A 176 -11.99 -16.62 -15.49
C ALA A 176 -10.93 -17.60 -14.93
N GLY A 177 -11.36 -18.65 -14.22
CA GLY A 177 -10.45 -19.63 -13.63
C GLY A 177 -9.83 -19.22 -12.29
N VAL A 178 -10.16 -18.04 -11.77
CA VAL A 178 -9.67 -17.51 -10.48
C VAL A 178 -10.75 -17.66 -9.41
N ALA A 179 -10.38 -18.16 -8.23
CA ALA A 179 -11.23 -18.13 -7.05
C ALA A 179 -11.14 -16.75 -6.39
N LEU A 180 -12.29 -16.13 -6.16
CA LEU A 180 -12.42 -14.74 -5.71
C LEU A 180 -13.66 -14.57 -4.83
N ASP A 181 -13.64 -13.49 -4.07
CA ASP A 181 -14.76 -13.02 -3.26
C ASP A 181 -15.32 -11.73 -3.87
N LEU A 182 -16.63 -11.54 -3.78
CA LEU A 182 -17.36 -10.45 -4.42
C LEU A 182 -17.60 -9.29 -3.46
N ASN A 183 -17.36 -8.09 -3.98
CA ASN A 183 -17.40 -6.87 -3.22
C ASN A 183 -18.20 -5.79 -3.94
N HIS A 184 -18.92 -4.99 -3.16
CA HIS A 184 -19.47 -3.72 -3.61
C HIS A 184 -18.68 -2.56 -3.02
N SER A 185 -18.49 -1.51 -3.82
CA SER A 185 -17.94 -0.22 -3.38
C SER A 185 -19.04 0.86 -3.31
N TYR A 186 -18.94 1.76 -2.33
CA TYR A 186 -19.93 2.81 -2.04
C TYR A 186 -19.35 4.23 -2.00
N GLY A 187 -18.06 4.39 -2.29
CA GLY A 187 -17.30 5.63 -2.29
C GLY A 187 -16.37 5.73 -1.07
N GLY A 188 -15.22 6.40 -1.27
CA GLY A 188 -14.24 6.64 -0.21
C GLY A 188 -13.41 5.40 0.14
N GLU A 189 -13.17 4.51 -0.83
CA GLU A 189 -12.42 3.27 -0.66
C GLU A 189 -10.91 3.53 -0.50
N GLY A 190 -10.43 4.69 -0.91
CA GLY A 190 -9.00 4.96 -1.00
C GLY A 190 -8.29 4.06 -2.02
N TRP A 191 -9.02 3.64 -3.07
CA TRP A 191 -8.45 2.85 -4.16
C TRP A 191 -7.39 3.64 -4.94
N TRP A 192 -6.61 2.94 -5.75
CA TRP A 192 -5.55 3.54 -6.56
C TRP A 192 -5.34 2.76 -7.85
N ASN A 193 -4.55 3.32 -8.75
CA ASN A 193 -4.06 2.62 -9.93
C ASN A 193 -2.68 3.19 -10.33
N THR A 194 -1.95 2.50 -11.19
CA THR A 194 -0.59 2.92 -11.58
C THR A 194 -0.56 4.03 -12.65
N GLN A 195 -1.72 4.53 -13.08
CA GLN A 195 -1.87 5.54 -14.14
C GLN A 195 -2.55 6.83 -13.64
N ASP A 196 -2.92 6.92 -12.36
CA ASP A 196 -3.60 8.10 -11.82
C ASP A 196 -2.66 9.31 -11.92
N PRO A 197 -3.02 10.40 -12.61
CA PRO A 197 -2.15 11.55 -12.81
C PRO A 197 -1.70 12.29 -11.53
N GLN A 198 -2.18 11.90 -10.34
CA GLN A 198 -1.52 12.29 -9.07
C GLN A 198 -0.13 11.65 -8.89
N LEU A 199 0.22 10.63 -9.68
CA LEU A 199 1.59 10.14 -9.96
C LEU A 199 2.36 11.08 -10.92
N LYS A 200 2.10 12.39 -10.89
CA LYS A 200 3.25 13.29 -11.08
C LYS A 200 4.15 12.99 -9.90
N ILE A 201 5.15 12.13 -10.16
CA ILE A 201 6.46 12.26 -9.55
C ILE A 201 6.63 13.77 -9.43
N GLU A 202 6.58 14.31 -8.20
CA GLU A 202 7.15 15.64 -7.97
C GLU A 202 8.52 15.50 -8.64
N GLU A 203 8.75 16.19 -9.77
CA GLU A 203 10.07 16.26 -10.38
C GLU A 203 11.02 16.39 -9.21
N GLU A 204 11.93 15.42 -9.00
CA GLU A 204 12.81 15.39 -7.83
C GLU A 204 13.38 16.80 -7.70
N VAL A 205 12.77 17.62 -6.82
CA VAL A 205 13.16 19.00 -6.71
C VAL A 205 14.55 18.88 -6.14
N PRO A 206 15.58 19.34 -6.87
CA PRO A 206 16.94 19.17 -6.42
C PRO A 206 17.02 19.60 -4.95
N SER A 207 17.45 18.68 -4.09
CA SER A 207 17.55 18.96 -2.65
C SER A 207 18.63 20.00 -2.36
N MET A 208 19.41 20.36 -3.39
CA MET A 208 20.46 21.36 -3.41
C MET A 208 20.37 22.23 -4.67
N SER A 209 20.68 23.53 -4.53
CA SER A 209 20.84 24.41 -5.69
C SER A 209 22.08 24.03 -6.50
N GLN A 210 22.05 24.22 -7.82
CA GLN A 210 23.25 24.03 -8.66
C GLN A 210 24.40 24.95 -8.24
N GLU A 211 24.09 26.14 -7.71
CA GLU A 211 25.10 27.08 -7.22
C GLU A 211 25.86 26.52 -6.01
N ASP A 212 25.16 25.95 -5.03
CA ASP A 212 25.79 25.36 -3.85
C ASP A 212 26.54 24.09 -4.18
N ALA A 213 26.02 23.29 -5.11
CA ALA A 213 26.70 22.11 -5.62
C ALA A 213 28.04 22.46 -6.26
N VAL A 214 28.09 23.50 -7.10
CA VAL A 214 29.35 23.98 -7.71
C VAL A 214 30.37 24.39 -6.64
N LYS A 215 29.93 25.10 -5.58
CA LYS A 215 30.81 25.49 -4.47
C LYS A 215 31.38 24.27 -3.75
N ILE A 216 30.55 23.28 -3.42
CA ILE A 216 30.98 22.06 -2.73
C ILE A 216 31.90 21.23 -3.62
N ILE A 217 31.57 21.06 -4.90
CA ILE A 217 32.40 20.34 -5.87
C ILE A 217 33.77 20.98 -6.02
N ALA A 218 33.89 22.32 -5.98
CA ALA A 218 35.20 22.99 -6.00
C ALA A 218 36.08 22.62 -4.79
N PHE A 219 35.50 22.51 -3.59
CA PHE A 219 36.23 22.02 -2.42
C PHE A 219 36.64 20.56 -2.56
N LEU A 220 35.74 19.70 -3.05
CA LEU A 220 36.04 18.28 -3.30
C LEU A 220 37.14 18.12 -4.37
N GLN A 221 37.14 18.97 -5.41
CA GLN A 221 38.17 18.98 -6.44
C GLN A 221 39.53 19.41 -5.90
N ALA A 222 39.57 20.40 -5.00
CA ALA A 222 40.81 20.80 -4.32
C ALA A 222 41.35 19.66 -3.45
N ALA A 223 40.48 18.96 -2.71
CA ALA A 223 40.86 17.79 -1.91
C ALA A 223 41.34 16.62 -2.80
N TRP A 224 40.66 16.38 -3.94
CA TRP A 224 41.08 15.41 -4.95
C TRP A 224 42.47 15.73 -5.52
N ASN A 225 42.78 17.00 -5.78
CA ASN A 225 44.09 17.44 -6.27
C ASN A 225 45.20 17.22 -5.22
N ALA A 226 44.87 17.41 -3.94
CA ALA A 226 45.81 17.22 -2.82
C ALA A 226 46.00 15.74 -2.43
N ALA A 227 45.05 14.87 -2.77
CA ALA A 227 45.12 13.45 -2.48
C ALA A 227 46.29 12.78 -3.20
N THR A 228 47.06 11.97 -2.47
CA THR A 228 48.25 11.26 -2.99
C THR A 228 47.96 9.80 -3.35
N THR A 229 46.83 9.24 -2.89
CA THR A 229 46.43 7.86 -3.17
C THR A 229 45.30 7.81 -4.18
N LYS A 230 45.22 6.69 -4.93
CA LYS A 230 44.11 6.43 -5.85
C LYS A 230 42.78 6.30 -5.12
N THR A 231 42.78 5.62 -3.96
CA THR A 231 41.58 5.40 -3.16
C THR A 231 40.92 6.70 -2.72
N ASP A 232 41.71 7.66 -2.24
CA ASP A 232 41.18 8.96 -1.80
C ASP A 232 40.64 9.76 -2.99
N LYS A 233 41.32 9.69 -4.15
CA LYS A 233 40.85 10.31 -5.39
C LYS A 233 39.53 9.71 -5.87
N ASP A 234 39.38 8.40 -5.82
CA ASP A 234 38.14 7.73 -6.20
C ASP A 234 36.99 8.12 -5.26
N GLU A 235 37.26 8.29 -3.95
CA GLU A 235 36.26 8.71 -2.98
C GLU A 235 35.81 10.18 -3.16
N PHE A 236 36.74 11.11 -3.39
CA PHE A 236 36.36 12.50 -3.68
C PHE A 236 35.57 12.62 -4.98
N HIS A 237 35.90 11.81 -5.99
CA HIS A 237 35.16 11.76 -7.23
C HIS A 237 33.73 11.19 -7.03
N ARG A 238 33.59 10.11 -6.24
CA ARG A 238 32.28 9.58 -5.84
C ARG A 238 31.45 10.62 -5.10
N LEU A 239 32.04 11.32 -4.12
CA LEU A 239 31.36 12.36 -3.35
C LEU A 239 30.91 13.54 -4.25
N ALA A 240 31.72 13.93 -5.23
CA ALA A 240 31.32 14.96 -6.19
C ALA A 240 30.09 14.53 -7.00
N ASN A 241 30.00 13.25 -7.39
CA ASN A 241 28.84 12.72 -8.09
C ASN A 241 27.58 12.61 -7.22
N GLU A 242 27.69 12.33 -5.91
CA GLU A 242 26.55 12.43 -5.00
C GLU A 242 26.02 13.87 -4.89
N VAL A 243 26.91 14.86 -4.89
CA VAL A 243 26.53 16.28 -4.89
C VAL A 243 25.88 16.68 -6.22
N ARG A 244 26.42 16.24 -7.36
CA ARG A 244 25.80 16.47 -8.69
C ARG A 244 24.40 15.86 -8.76
N LYS A 245 24.23 14.64 -8.24
CA LYS A 245 22.93 13.97 -8.16
C LYS A 245 21.93 14.78 -7.31
N ALA A 246 22.33 15.24 -6.13
CA ALA A 246 21.48 16.05 -5.25
C ALA A 246 21.03 17.38 -5.88
N ALA A 247 21.83 17.92 -6.81
CA ALA A 247 21.54 19.16 -7.53
C ALA A 247 20.94 18.98 -8.94
N GLY A 248 20.63 17.74 -9.35
CA GLY A 248 20.12 17.44 -10.69
C GLY A 248 21.10 17.76 -11.81
N MET A 249 22.41 17.70 -11.55
CA MET A 249 23.47 17.93 -12.53
C MET A 249 23.92 16.61 -13.18
N PRO A 250 24.44 16.63 -14.43
CA PRO A 250 25.02 15.45 -15.07
C PRO A 250 26.20 14.88 -14.27
N LEU A 251 26.33 13.56 -14.17
CA LEU A 251 27.48 12.91 -13.53
C LEU A 251 28.72 12.97 -14.44
N GLU A 252 29.91 12.96 -13.84
CA GLU A 252 31.21 12.93 -14.53
C GLU A 252 32.04 11.71 -14.13
#